data_AF-A0A817LER4-F1
#
_entry.id   AF-A0A817LER4-F1
#
_cell.length_a   1.000
_cell.length_b   1.000
_cell.length_c   1.000
_cell.angle_alpha   90.00
_cell.angle_beta   90.00
_cell.angle_gamma   90.00
#
_symmetry.space_group_name_H-M   'P 1'
#
loop_
_entity.id
_entity.type
_entity.pdbx_description
1 polymer ?
#
loop_
_entity_poly.entity_id
_entity_poly.type
_entity_poly.pdbx_seq_one_letter_code
_entity_poly.pdbx_strand_id
1 'polypeptide(L)'
;MITHEEDFDKANLVLTVDTQRGLQALLDYIIYLGIKANEVLPYFFQSNRIHTDSGMTTIGTYLLTLFKHQITSWLGITPQFITDNVGEINSVEQCRPIVAFLSTVLDLCSREKDIRQQYGRQFIHGIYTCWPQFSPLYYSTNIDDKLLIVTLLTKTFIIDSHQLILHEQFDNISQMYLSLLIDKQLNLTFKTRLLDLLPFFASLDTDEDLKEDKRKKWSDDFSRTLHTFTADCFPLKSTEFHKGTQEYHDYQGAIRKILSALELSSSFILFELLIWMLCCEQNHIFEDEILSSINRFIIKLNDHNKQMNLLDYIYSILFGKNILFRIEHRLNALEKFILKMLTSVKKTTLIEFYKKYIS
;
A
#
# COMPACT_ATOMS: atom_id res chain seq x y z
N MET A 1 16.22 52.76 12.68
CA MET A 1 17.01 52.09 13.73
C MET A 1 16.08 51.92 14.93
N ILE A 2 16.05 50.73 15.51
CA ILE A 2 15.10 50.20 16.51
C ILE A 2 13.88 49.52 15.87
N THR A 3 14.17 48.31 15.43
CA THR A 3 13.35 47.09 15.33
C THR A 3 12.54 46.81 16.60
N HIS A 4 11.24 46.56 16.47
CA HIS A 4 10.47 45.76 17.43
C HIS A 4 9.80 44.62 16.64
N GLU A 5 10.62 43.64 16.23
CA GLU A 5 10.18 42.26 16.09
C GLU A 5 10.20 41.68 17.50
N GLU A 6 9.09 41.85 18.24
CA GLU A 6 8.91 41.21 19.55
C GLU A 6 8.41 39.77 19.33
N ASP A 7 9.35 38.82 19.45
CA ASP A 7 9.24 37.57 20.23
C ASP A 7 7.90 36.81 20.26
N PHE A 8 7.20 36.65 19.13
CA PHE A 8 6.11 35.67 19.01
C PHE A 8 6.59 34.23 18.75
N ASP A 9 7.89 34.00 18.63
CA ASP A 9 8.45 32.79 18.03
C ASP A 9 8.65 31.59 18.99
N LYS A 10 8.21 31.67 20.25
CA LYS A 10 8.38 30.58 21.24
C LYS A 10 7.23 30.39 22.23
N ALA A 11 5.99 30.69 21.85
CA ALA A 11 4.84 30.26 22.65
C ALA A 11 4.52 28.78 22.34
N ASN A 12 4.89 27.85 23.23
CA ASN A 12 4.27 26.52 23.22
C ASN A 12 2.77 26.73 23.46
N LEU A 13 1.97 26.46 22.43
CA LEU A 13 0.52 26.66 22.50
C LEU A 13 -0.08 25.49 23.31
N VAL A 14 -0.15 25.65 24.63
CA VAL A 14 -0.79 24.68 25.53
C VAL A 14 -2.17 25.22 25.90
N LEU A 15 -3.20 24.69 25.26
CA LEU A 15 -4.58 25.08 25.55
C LEU A 15 -5.06 24.40 26.85
N THR A 16 -5.66 25.18 27.75
CA THR A 16 -6.34 24.66 28.94
C THR A 16 -7.62 23.91 28.57
N VAL A 17 -8.11 23.02 29.43
CA VAL A 17 -9.35 22.26 29.20
C VAL A 17 -10.55 23.18 28.94
N ASP A 18 -10.64 24.31 29.64
CA ASP A 18 -11.75 25.26 29.47
C ASP A 18 -11.67 26.03 28.15
N THR A 19 -10.46 26.39 27.71
CA THR A 19 -10.28 27.04 26.39
C THR A 19 -10.56 26.06 25.26
N GLN A 20 -10.20 24.78 25.40
CA GLN A 20 -10.56 23.73 24.45
C GLN A 20 -12.08 23.56 24.35
N ARG A 21 -12.80 23.51 25.48
CA ARG A 21 -14.27 23.44 25.47
C ARG A 21 -14.93 24.66 24.81
N GLY A 22 -14.41 25.86 25.08
CA GLY A 22 -14.89 27.08 24.43
C GLY A 22 -14.68 27.07 22.91
N LEU A 23 -13.50 26.65 22.45
CA LEU A 23 -13.19 26.50 21.02
C LEU A 23 -14.03 25.41 20.36
N GLN A 24 -14.29 24.31 21.05
CA GLN A 24 -15.17 23.26 20.55
C GLN A 24 -16.59 23.80 20.32
N ALA A 25 -17.15 24.53 21.29
CA ALA A 25 -18.48 25.13 21.15
C ALA A 25 -18.54 26.15 20.00
N LEU A 26 -17.47 26.91 19.77
CA LEU A 26 -17.37 27.82 18.63
C LEU A 26 -17.32 27.06 17.29
N LEU A 27 -16.57 25.97 17.20
CA LEU A 27 -16.55 25.11 16.01
C LEU A 27 -17.92 24.50 15.73
N ASP A 28 -18.59 23.96 16.75
CA ASP A 28 -19.94 23.40 16.62
C ASP A 28 -20.93 24.48 16.15
N TYR A 29 -20.78 25.72 16.62
CA TYR A 29 -21.60 26.85 16.18
C TYR A 29 -21.29 27.28 14.74
N ILE A 30 -20.01 27.30 14.31
CA ILE A 30 -19.61 27.56 12.93
C ILE A 30 -20.23 26.53 11.97
N ILE A 31 -20.19 25.25 12.38
CA ILE A 31 -20.81 24.14 11.63
C ILE A 31 -22.33 24.34 11.56
N TYR A 32 -22.97 24.71 12.68
CA TYR A 32 -24.40 24.99 12.75
C TYR A 32 -24.84 26.16 11.85
N LEU A 33 -24.01 27.20 11.73
CA LEU A 33 -24.25 28.34 10.84
C LEU A 33 -24.15 27.99 9.35
N GLY A 34 -23.71 26.78 9.01
CA GLY A 34 -23.59 26.33 7.62
C GLY A 34 -22.40 26.94 6.88
N ILE A 35 -21.39 27.44 7.61
CA ILE A 35 -20.14 27.89 6.99
C ILE A 35 -19.50 26.67 6.33
N LYS A 36 -19.27 26.78 5.01
CA LYS A 36 -18.73 25.68 4.22
C LYS A 36 -17.25 25.48 4.55
N ALA A 37 -16.83 24.22 4.61
CA ALA A 37 -15.42 23.87 4.81
C ALA A 37 -14.48 24.59 3.83
N ASN A 38 -14.94 24.82 2.59
CA ASN A 38 -14.19 25.50 1.53
C ASN A 38 -13.73 26.92 1.91
N GLU A 39 -14.43 27.62 2.79
CA GLU A 39 -14.05 29.00 3.16
C GLU A 39 -12.92 29.03 4.20
N VAL A 40 -12.73 27.93 4.94
CA VAL A 40 -11.77 27.87 6.06
C VAL A 40 -10.57 26.97 5.74
N LEU A 41 -10.75 25.97 4.87
CA LEU A 41 -9.70 25.01 4.50
C LEU A 41 -8.43 25.61 3.89
N PRO A 42 -8.48 26.69 3.09
CA PRO A 42 -7.26 27.33 2.61
C PRO A 42 -6.32 27.77 3.75
N TYR A 43 -6.86 28.08 4.93
CA TYR A 43 -6.08 28.41 6.12
C TYR A 43 -5.45 27.17 6.79
N PHE A 44 -6.06 25.99 6.65
CA PHE A 44 -5.49 24.72 7.14
C PHE A 44 -4.28 24.26 6.31
N PHE A 45 -4.20 24.66 5.04
CA PHE A 45 -3.10 24.32 4.13
C PHE A 45 -1.90 25.26 4.22
N GLN A 46 -1.97 26.31 5.04
CA GLN A 46 -0.86 27.24 5.23
C GLN A 46 0.31 26.55 5.94
N SER A 47 1.52 26.79 5.44
CA SER A 47 2.78 26.24 5.97
C SER A 47 3.20 26.81 7.33
N ASN A 48 2.32 27.50 8.04
CA ASN A 48 2.61 28.10 9.34
C ASN A 48 2.85 26.99 10.37
N ARG A 49 4.08 26.89 10.86
CA ARG A 49 4.51 25.86 11.81
C ARG A 49 4.45 26.39 13.23
N ILE A 50 4.03 25.54 14.15
CA ILE A 50 4.00 25.80 15.58
C ILE A 50 4.75 24.69 16.33
N HIS A 51 5.42 25.08 17.41
CA HIS A 51 6.02 24.13 18.35
C HIS A 51 4.95 23.62 19.33
N THR A 52 4.85 22.31 19.43
CA THR A 52 3.98 21.61 20.38
C THR A 52 4.81 20.66 21.23
N ASP A 53 4.22 20.12 22.31
CA ASP A 53 4.88 19.11 23.15
C ASP A 53 5.27 17.84 22.35
N SER A 54 4.60 17.59 21.22
CA SER A 54 4.89 16.49 20.28
C SER A 54 5.90 16.85 19.17
N GLY A 55 6.45 18.06 19.18
CA GLY A 55 7.37 18.57 18.16
C GLY A 55 6.73 19.63 17.26
N MET A 56 7.38 19.90 16.12
CA MET A 56 6.92 20.87 15.12
C MET A 56 5.79 20.32 14.27
N THR A 57 4.68 21.06 14.17
CA THR A 57 3.49 20.69 13.37
C THR A 57 2.91 21.94 12.70
N THR A 58 2.04 21.77 11.69
CA THR A 58 1.31 22.92 11.12
C THR A 58 0.13 23.29 12.00
N ILE A 59 -0.32 24.55 11.95
CA ILE A 59 -1.53 24.98 12.68
C ILE A 59 -2.73 24.11 12.29
N GLY A 60 -2.88 23.81 10.99
CA GLY A 60 -3.97 22.98 10.50
C GLY A 60 -3.96 21.55 11.06
N THR A 61 -2.80 20.89 11.07
CA THR A 61 -2.65 19.55 11.65
C THR A 61 -2.82 19.53 13.16
N TYR A 62 -2.41 20.58 13.86
CA TYR A 62 -2.62 20.72 15.30
C TYR A 62 -4.09 20.88 15.66
N LEU A 63 -4.81 21.80 15.00
CA LEU A 63 -6.25 22.00 15.19
C LEU A 63 -7.03 20.72 14.87
N LEU A 64 -6.69 20.04 13.78
CA LEU A 64 -7.28 18.76 13.42
C LEU A 64 -7.04 17.69 14.50
N THR A 65 -5.89 17.71 15.16
CA THR A 65 -5.57 16.77 16.26
C THR A 65 -6.30 17.12 17.56
N LEU A 66 -6.61 18.40 17.80
CA LEU A 66 -7.36 18.82 18.98
C LEU A 66 -8.86 18.55 18.84
N PHE A 67 -9.43 18.85 17.67
CA PHE A 67 -10.88 18.78 17.42
C PHE A 67 -11.22 17.74 16.35
N LYS A 68 -10.65 16.54 16.51
CA LYS A 68 -10.67 15.44 15.54
C LYS A 68 -12.07 15.14 15.02
N HIS A 69 -13.00 14.91 15.94
CA HIS A 69 -14.36 14.50 15.60
C HIS A 69 -15.14 15.64 14.91
N GLN A 70 -15.09 16.86 15.44
CA GLN A 70 -15.81 18.02 14.91
C GLN A 70 -15.33 18.34 13.50
N ILE A 71 -14.01 18.48 13.33
CA ILE A 71 -13.41 18.86 12.03
C ILE A 71 -13.63 17.72 11.03
N THR A 72 -13.37 16.46 11.39
CA THR A 72 -13.53 15.37 10.43
C THR A 72 -14.99 15.14 10.04
N SER A 73 -15.94 15.26 10.97
CA SER A 73 -17.37 15.19 10.66
C SER A 73 -17.80 16.35 9.75
N TRP A 74 -17.35 17.57 10.03
CA TRP A 74 -17.62 18.74 9.20
C TRP A 74 -17.06 18.62 7.78
N LEU A 75 -15.81 18.15 7.65
CA LEU A 75 -15.19 17.85 6.37
C LEU A 75 -15.95 16.75 5.62
N GLY A 76 -16.40 15.72 6.35
CA GLY A 76 -17.16 14.61 5.79
C GLY A 76 -18.51 15.02 5.20
N ILE A 77 -19.18 16.03 5.77
CA ILE A 77 -20.46 16.55 5.26
C ILE A 77 -20.27 17.38 3.97
N THR A 78 -19.05 17.83 3.68
CA THR A 78 -18.74 18.69 2.52
C THR A 78 -17.70 18.02 1.61
N PRO A 79 -17.88 16.80 1.09
CA PRO A 79 -16.81 16.04 0.44
C PRO A 79 -16.20 16.72 -0.79
N GLN A 80 -16.93 17.62 -1.46
CA GLN A 80 -16.39 18.51 -2.48
C GLN A 80 -15.21 19.36 -1.98
N PHE A 81 -14.98 19.47 -0.67
CA PHE A 81 -13.85 20.24 -0.17
C PHE A 81 -12.50 19.74 -0.70
N ILE A 82 -12.37 18.44 -0.94
CA ILE A 82 -11.12 17.90 -1.49
C ILE A 82 -10.99 18.36 -2.94
N THR A 83 -12.05 18.28 -3.73
CA THR A 83 -12.02 18.72 -5.14
C THR A 83 -11.88 20.23 -5.28
N ASP A 84 -12.54 20.99 -4.41
CA ASP A 84 -12.65 22.45 -4.51
C ASP A 84 -11.41 23.16 -3.97
N ASN A 85 -10.73 22.58 -2.96
CA ASN A 85 -9.60 23.22 -2.29
C ASN A 85 -8.25 22.64 -2.67
N VAL A 86 -8.18 21.46 -3.30
CA VAL A 86 -6.91 20.94 -3.81
C VAL A 86 -6.50 21.72 -5.07
N GLY A 87 -7.43 22.22 -5.90
CA GLY A 87 -7.16 23.20 -6.97
C GLY A 87 -6.06 22.77 -7.97
N GLU A 88 -5.63 23.68 -8.84
CA GLU A 88 -4.48 23.42 -9.72
C GLU A 88 -3.16 23.53 -8.94
N ILE A 89 -2.72 22.41 -8.33
CA ILE A 89 -1.40 22.31 -7.70
C ILE A 89 -0.35 22.18 -8.80
N ASN A 90 0.49 23.20 -8.91
CA ASN A 90 1.57 23.23 -9.91
C ASN A 90 2.97 23.08 -9.32
N SER A 91 3.11 23.02 -7.98
CA SER A 91 4.41 22.88 -7.32
C SER A 91 4.40 21.87 -6.16
N VAL A 92 5.58 21.28 -5.92
CA VAL A 92 5.81 20.37 -4.80
C VAL A 92 5.54 21.04 -3.45
N GLU A 93 5.91 22.32 -3.30
CA GLU A 93 5.76 23.07 -2.04
C GLU A 93 4.29 23.27 -1.65
N GLN A 94 3.41 23.45 -2.63
CA GLN A 94 1.96 23.51 -2.41
C GLN A 94 1.37 22.12 -2.14
N CYS A 95 1.88 21.09 -2.83
CA CYS A 95 1.37 19.73 -2.73
C CYS A 95 1.62 19.09 -1.34
N ARG A 96 2.82 19.29 -0.77
CA ARG A 96 3.23 18.70 0.53
C ARG A 96 2.24 18.95 1.68
N PRO A 97 1.90 20.21 2.05
CA PRO A 97 1.02 20.47 3.19
C PRO A 97 -0.38 19.90 2.97
N ILE A 98 -0.89 19.93 1.73
CA ILE A 98 -2.19 19.39 1.37
C ILE A 98 -2.20 17.87 1.57
N VAL A 99 -1.22 17.14 1.02
CA VAL A 99 -1.15 15.68 1.18
C VAL A 99 -0.90 15.28 2.63
N ALA A 100 -0.09 16.03 3.39
CA ALA A 100 0.12 15.79 4.81
C ALA A 100 -1.17 15.98 5.62
N PHE A 101 -1.94 17.02 5.32
CA PHE A 101 -3.26 17.26 5.92
C PHE A 101 -4.23 16.13 5.59
N LEU A 102 -4.40 15.79 4.31
CA LEU A 102 -5.28 14.69 3.87
C LEU A 102 -4.89 13.35 4.49
N SER A 103 -3.59 13.07 4.58
CA SER A 103 -3.08 11.89 5.28
C SER A 103 -3.43 11.89 6.77
N THR A 104 -3.52 13.06 7.41
CA THR A 104 -3.95 13.17 8.81
C THR A 104 -5.46 12.95 8.93
N VAL A 105 -6.26 13.52 8.04
CA VAL A 105 -7.71 13.29 7.97
C VAL A 105 -8.02 11.80 7.81
N LEU A 106 -7.34 11.10 6.89
CA LEU A 106 -7.54 9.66 6.70
C LEU A 106 -7.07 8.83 7.90
N ASP A 107 -6.01 9.23 8.60
CA ASP A 107 -5.57 8.53 9.82
C ASP A 107 -6.64 8.59 10.91
N LEU A 108 -7.22 9.78 11.13
CA LEU A 108 -8.32 9.97 12.07
C LEU A 108 -9.55 9.18 11.65
N CYS A 109 -9.93 9.29 10.38
CA CYS A 109 -11.03 8.52 9.80
C CYS A 109 -10.82 7.01 9.97
N SER A 110 -9.60 6.49 9.77
CA SER A 110 -9.32 5.06 9.91
C SER A 110 -9.48 4.54 11.34
N ARG A 111 -9.25 5.40 12.35
CA ARG A 111 -9.32 5.04 13.78
C ARG A 111 -10.75 5.11 14.34
N GLU A 112 -11.58 6.01 13.83
CA GLU A 112 -12.95 6.23 14.31
C GLU A 112 -13.97 5.49 13.44
N LYS A 113 -14.60 4.45 14.00
CA LYS A 113 -15.51 3.56 13.26
C LYS A 113 -16.69 4.33 12.64
N ASP A 114 -17.30 5.24 13.38
CA ASP A 114 -18.50 5.97 12.93
C ASP A 114 -18.15 6.89 11.75
N ILE A 115 -17.06 7.64 11.87
CA ILE A 115 -16.52 8.48 10.79
C ILE A 115 -16.15 7.64 9.56
N ARG A 116 -15.47 6.51 9.77
CA ARG A 116 -15.07 5.61 8.67
C ARG A 116 -16.27 5.12 7.89
N GLN A 117 -17.32 4.70 8.58
CA GLN A 117 -18.54 4.19 7.96
C GLN A 117 -19.34 5.28 7.25
N GLN A 118 -19.41 6.47 7.84
CA GLN A 118 -20.24 7.55 7.33
C GLN A 118 -19.56 8.32 6.18
N TYR A 119 -18.26 8.60 6.29
CA TYR A 119 -17.55 9.54 5.40
C TYR A 119 -16.35 8.94 4.67
N GLY A 120 -15.86 7.76 5.06
CA GLY A 120 -14.63 7.16 4.53
C GLY A 120 -14.60 7.08 2.99
N ARG A 121 -15.68 6.60 2.38
CA ARG A 121 -15.81 6.49 0.92
C ARG A 121 -15.81 7.83 0.20
N GLN A 122 -16.37 8.86 0.84
CA GLN A 122 -16.42 10.20 0.24
C GLN A 122 -15.04 10.86 0.24
N PHE A 123 -14.27 10.69 1.34
CA PHE A 123 -12.89 11.15 1.39
C PHE A 123 -12.02 10.46 0.34
N ILE A 124 -12.13 9.12 0.22
CA ILE A 124 -11.37 8.36 -0.79
C ILE A 124 -11.72 8.83 -2.20
N HIS A 125 -13.02 8.99 -2.51
CA HIS A 125 -13.45 9.46 -3.82
C HIS A 125 -12.86 10.83 -4.16
N GLY A 126 -12.90 11.78 -3.23
CA GLY A 126 -12.30 13.11 -3.43
C GLY A 126 -10.80 13.03 -3.67
N ILE A 127 -10.08 12.21 -2.89
CA ILE A 127 -8.63 12.02 -3.04
C ILE A 127 -8.28 11.41 -4.39
N TYR A 128 -9.01 10.39 -4.83
CA TYR A 128 -8.78 9.81 -6.15
C TYR A 128 -9.14 10.80 -7.25
N THR A 129 -10.22 11.56 -7.14
CA THR A 129 -10.57 12.59 -8.13
C THR A 129 -9.44 13.61 -8.31
N CYS A 130 -8.77 13.99 -7.22
CA CYS A 130 -7.64 14.93 -7.25
C CYS A 130 -6.28 14.25 -7.52
N TRP A 131 -6.22 12.93 -7.75
CA TRP A 131 -4.96 12.20 -7.88
C TRP A 131 -3.97 12.79 -8.91
N PRO A 132 -4.42 13.27 -10.09
CA PRO A 132 -3.52 13.90 -11.06
C PRO A 132 -2.77 15.14 -10.52
N GLN A 133 -3.38 15.88 -9.58
CA GLN A 133 -2.79 17.08 -8.96
C GLN A 133 -1.64 16.72 -8.01
N PHE A 134 -1.53 15.45 -7.62
CA PHE A 134 -0.43 14.94 -6.78
C PHE A 134 0.80 14.50 -7.58
N SER A 135 0.77 14.62 -8.92
CA SER A 135 1.90 14.30 -9.81
C SER A 135 3.24 14.95 -9.46
N PRO A 136 3.31 16.20 -8.94
CA PRO A 136 4.58 16.77 -8.54
C PRO A 136 5.32 15.96 -7.47
N LEU A 137 4.60 15.26 -6.58
CA LEU A 137 5.21 14.51 -5.49
C LEU A 137 5.73 13.15 -5.93
N TYR A 138 4.97 12.38 -6.72
CA TYR A 138 5.43 11.05 -7.14
C TYR A 138 6.46 11.10 -8.29
N TYR A 139 6.54 12.20 -9.05
CA TYR A 139 7.65 12.48 -9.97
C TYR A 139 8.81 13.27 -9.33
N SER A 140 8.71 13.64 -8.05
CA SER A 140 9.79 14.35 -7.34
C SER A 140 11.05 13.50 -7.31
N THR A 141 12.22 14.14 -7.35
CA THR A 141 13.50 13.47 -7.11
C THR A 141 13.72 13.16 -5.62
N ASN A 142 12.96 13.78 -4.72
CA ASN A 142 13.07 13.55 -3.29
C ASN A 142 12.27 12.31 -2.86
N ILE A 143 12.93 11.41 -2.12
CA ILE A 143 12.35 10.19 -1.59
C ILE A 143 11.22 10.49 -0.59
N ASP A 144 11.35 11.54 0.23
CA ASP A 144 10.34 11.90 1.23
C ASP A 144 9.01 12.31 0.59
N ASP A 145 9.07 12.96 -0.58
CA ASP A 145 7.88 13.35 -1.34
C ASP A 145 7.15 12.13 -1.90
N LYS A 146 7.90 11.17 -2.43
CA LYS A 146 7.36 9.88 -2.88
C LYS A 146 6.75 9.10 -1.70
N LEU A 147 7.43 9.08 -0.54
CA LEU A 147 6.92 8.42 0.68
C LEU A 147 5.63 9.05 1.19
N LEU A 148 5.47 10.36 1.04
CA LEU A 148 4.25 11.07 1.42
C LEU A 148 3.05 10.58 0.58
N ILE A 149 3.24 10.37 -0.73
CA ILE A 149 2.21 9.79 -1.62
C ILE A 149 1.92 8.34 -1.29
N VAL A 150 2.96 7.53 -1.06
CA VAL A 150 2.79 6.14 -0.64
C VAL A 150 1.99 6.07 0.66
N THR A 151 2.27 6.96 1.61
CA THR A 151 1.54 7.05 2.89
C THR A 151 0.07 7.42 2.67
N LEU A 152 -0.21 8.40 1.82
CA LEU A 152 -1.58 8.77 1.46
C LEU A 152 -2.34 7.56 0.90
N LEU A 153 -1.74 6.87 -0.09
CA LEU A 153 -2.35 5.71 -0.73
C LEU A 153 -2.60 4.58 0.27
N THR A 154 -1.62 4.27 1.14
CA THR A 154 -1.77 3.26 2.19
C THR A 154 -2.96 3.56 3.08
N LYS A 155 -3.13 4.83 3.49
CA LYS A 155 -4.26 5.23 4.32
C LYS A 155 -5.60 5.13 3.58
N THR A 156 -5.64 5.39 2.27
CA THR A 156 -6.87 5.16 1.48
C THR A 156 -7.25 3.68 1.45
N PHE A 157 -6.28 2.78 1.24
CA PHE A 157 -6.53 1.34 1.17
C PHE A 157 -6.90 0.70 2.51
N ILE A 158 -6.42 1.26 3.63
CA ILE A 158 -6.84 0.85 4.97
C ILE A 158 -8.34 1.12 5.19
N ILE A 159 -8.89 2.17 4.57
CA ILE A 159 -10.30 2.54 4.71
C ILE A 159 -11.18 1.73 3.73
N ASP A 160 -10.89 1.80 2.43
CA ASP A 160 -11.62 1.04 1.40
C ASP A 160 -10.73 0.89 0.14
N SER A 161 -10.05 -0.24 0.01
CA SER A 161 -9.19 -0.53 -1.15
C SER A 161 -9.98 -0.91 -2.41
N HIS A 162 -11.20 -1.43 -2.27
CA HIS A 162 -12.03 -1.90 -3.38
C HIS A 162 -12.50 -0.73 -4.25
N GLN A 163 -12.70 0.45 -3.63
CA GLN A 163 -13.13 1.65 -4.33
C GLN A 163 -12.22 2.07 -5.50
N LEU A 164 -10.92 1.72 -5.46
CA LEU A 164 -9.99 2.02 -6.55
C LEU A 164 -10.38 1.29 -7.86
N ILE A 165 -10.88 0.06 -7.76
CA ILE A 165 -11.21 -0.81 -8.91
C ILE A 165 -12.25 -0.18 -9.82
N LEU A 166 -13.21 0.51 -9.20
CA LEU A 166 -14.32 1.17 -9.87
C LEU A 166 -14.00 2.62 -10.27
N HIS A 167 -12.85 3.15 -9.84
CA HIS A 167 -12.48 4.55 -10.07
C HIS A 167 -11.80 4.76 -11.42
N GLU A 168 -12.04 5.92 -12.04
CA GLU A 168 -11.39 6.34 -13.30
C GLU A 168 -9.86 6.43 -13.20
N GLN A 169 -9.34 6.66 -11.99
CA GLN A 169 -7.90 6.78 -11.72
C GLN A 169 -7.20 5.44 -11.46
N PHE A 170 -7.92 4.32 -11.61
CA PHE A 170 -7.36 2.97 -11.45
C PHE A 170 -6.04 2.83 -12.22
N ASP A 171 -6.05 3.15 -13.51
CA ASP A 171 -4.89 2.96 -14.39
C ASP A 171 -3.72 3.86 -13.97
N ASN A 172 -3.98 5.12 -13.59
CA ASN A 172 -2.94 6.07 -13.17
C ASN A 172 -2.27 5.66 -11.84
N ILE A 173 -3.07 5.27 -10.84
CA ILE A 173 -2.57 4.86 -9.52
C ILE A 173 -1.81 3.54 -9.64
N SER A 174 -2.34 2.60 -10.42
CA SER A 174 -1.71 1.30 -10.67
C SER A 174 -0.37 1.45 -11.38
N GLN A 175 -0.30 2.27 -12.44
CA GLN A 175 0.96 2.53 -13.14
C GLN A 175 1.97 3.27 -12.27
N MET A 176 1.53 4.21 -11.43
CA MET A 176 2.40 4.87 -10.46
C MET A 176 3.02 3.84 -9.49
N TYR A 177 2.22 2.94 -8.93
CA TYR A 177 2.73 1.86 -8.07
C TYR A 177 3.78 0.99 -8.76
N LEU A 178 3.49 0.50 -9.99
CA LEU A 178 4.44 -0.30 -10.75
C LEU A 178 5.72 0.47 -11.04
N SER A 179 5.61 1.73 -11.46
CA SER A 179 6.76 2.58 -11.79
C SER A 179 7.69 2.80 -10.59
N LEU A 180 7.14 3.03 -9.38
CA LEU A 180 7.93 3.19 -8.17
C LEU A 180 8.64 1.89 -7.76
N LEU A 181 8.04 0.74 -8.05
CA LEU A 181 8.62 -0.56 -7.69
C LEU A 181 9.87 -0.90 -8.52
N ILE A 182 9.91 -0.47 -9.79
CA ILE A 182 11.06 -0.67 -10.70
C ILE A 182 11.94 0.57 -10.87
N ASP A 183 11.65 1.67 -10.16
CA ASP A 183 12.49 2.86 -10.17
C ASP A 183 13.88 2.50 -9.62
N LYS A 184 14.92 2.76 -10.43
CA LYS A 184 16.32 2.46 -10.12
C LYS A 184 16.93 3.47 -9.16
N GLN A 185 16.30 4.63 -8.97
CA GLN A 185 16.74 5.64 -8.01
C GLN A 185 16.29 5.32 -6.59
N LEU A 186 15.34 4.39 -6.43
CA LEU A 186 14.77 4.02 -5.13
C LEU A 186 15.46 2.76 -4.59
N ASN A 187 15.93 2.84 -3.35
CA ASN A 187 16.57 1.73 -2.67
C ASN A 187 15.55 0.70 -2.14
N LEU A 188 16.06 -0.45 -1.71
CA LEU A 188 15.21 -1.53 -1.18
C LEU A 188 14.49 -1.11 0.12
N THR A 189 15.03 -0.18 0.91
CA THR A 189 14.35 0.36 2.09
C THR A 189 13.03 1.05 1.72
N PHE A 190 13.05 1.93 0.70
CA PHE A 190 11.85 2.56 0.18
C PHE A 190 10.88 1.52 -0.39
N LYS A 191 11.38 0.62 -1.24
CA LYS A 191 10.55 -0.41 -1.87
C LYS A 191 9.93 -1.34 -0.83
N THR A 192 10.62 -1.61 0.26
CA THR A 192 10.06 -2.35 1.40
C THR A 192 8.85 -1.62 1.97
N ARG A 193 8.85 -0.29 2.12
CA ARG A 193 7.64 0.48 2.50
C ARG A 193 6.55 0.41 1.44
N LEU A 194 6.90 0.50 0.16
CA LEU A 194 5.95 0.36 -0.93
C LEU A 194 5.27 -1.03 -0.94
N LEU A 195 5.97 -2.08 -0.55
CA LEU A 195 5.43 -3.44 -0.42
C LEU A 195 4.34 -3.58 0.66
N ASP A 196 4.12 -2.58 1.53
CA ASP A 196 2.94 -2.57 2.42
C ASP A 196 1.62 -2.49 1.63
N LEU A 197 1.66 -1.97 0.39
CA LEU A 197 0.52 -1.93 -0.52
C LEU A 197 0.36 -3.21 -1.35
N LEU A 198 1.37 -4.09 -1.34
CA LEU A 198 1.41 -5.29 -2.19
C LEU A 198 0.18 -6.19 -2.00
N PRO A 199 -0.36 -6.44 -0.79
CA PRO A 199 -1.53 -7.30 -0.63
C PRO A 199 -2.76 -6.82 -1.44
N PHE A 200 -2.97 -5.50 -1.50
CA PHE A 200 -4.11 -4.91 -2.20
C PHE A 200 -3.95 -5.00 -3.72
N PHE A 201 -2.76 -4.68 -4.22
CA PHE A 201 -2.45 -4.75 -5.64
C PHE A 201 -2.39 -6.20 -6.14
N ALA A 202 -1.92 -7.11 -5.29
CA ALA A 202 -1.89 -8.53 -5.59
C ALA A 202 -3.30 -9.11 -5.66
N SER A 203 -4.26 -8.68 -4.84
CA SER A 203 -5.64 -9.20 -4.89
C SER A 203 -6.41 -8.82 -6.17
N LEU A 204 -5.93 -7.82 -6.92
CA LEU A 204 -6.57 -7.41 -8.19
C LEU A 204 -6.51 -8.51 -9.27
N ASP A 205 -5.57 -9.46 -9.17
CA ASP A 205 -5.47 -10.58 -10.10
C ASP A 205 -6.61 -11.61 -9.94
N THR A 206 -7.30 -11.58 -8.80
CA THR A 206 -8.35 -12.51 -8.41
C THR A 206 -9.69 -11.81 -8.18
N ASP A 207 -9.73 -10.48 -8.32
CA ASP A 207 -10.94 -9.68 -8.12
C ASP A 207 -11.91 -9.83 -9.31
N GLU A 208 -13.16 -10.16 -9.01
CA GLU A 208 -14.22 -10.38 -10.00
C GLU A 208 -14.83 -9.08 -10.51
N ASP A 209 -14.74 -7.99 -9.75
CA ASP A 209 -15.27 -6.68 -10.13
C ASP A 209 -14.39 -5.97 -11.17
N LEU A 210 -13.12 -6.39 -11.27
CA LEU A 210 -12.21 -5.92 -12.31
C LEU A 210 -12.49 -6.64 -13.64
N LYS A 211 -12.88 -5.88 -14.67
CA LYS A 211 -13.14 -6.41 -16.03
C LYS A 211 -11.99 -7.29 -16.51
N GLU A 212 -12.32 -8.44 -17.11
CA GLU A 212 -11.37 -9.47 -17.58
C GLU A 212 -10.17 -8.89 -18.34
N ASP A 213 -10.41 -8.03 -19.33
CA ASP A 213 -9.33 -7.45 -20.15
C ASP A 213 -8.38 -6.57 -19.32
N LYS A 214 -8.92 -5.80 -18.37
CA LYS A 214 -8.13 -4.99 -17.45
C LYS A 214 -7.35 -5.86 -16.47
N ARG A 215 -7.99 -6.90 -15.93
CA ARG A 215 -7.37 -7.85 -15.00
C ARG A 215 -6.20 -8.57 -15.66
N LYS A 216 -6.39 -9.10 -16.87
CA LYS A 216 -5.32 -9.75 -17.62
C LYS A 216 -4.14 -8.82 -17.89
N LYS A 217 -4.41 -7.60 -18.38
CA LYS A 217 -3.37 -6.59 -18.60
C LYS A 217 -2.61 -6.26 -17.31
N TRP A 218 -3.34 -6.06 -16.21
CA TRP A 218 -2.75 -5.81 -14.90
C TRP A 218 -1.87 -6.97 -14.46
N SER A 219 -2.35 -8.22 -14.53
CA SER A 219 -1.59 -9.42 -14.18
C SER A 219 -0.28 -9.53 -14.96
N ASP A 220 -0.31 -9.28 -16.28
CA ASP A 220 0.88 -9.33 -17.14
C ASP A 220 1.91 -8.23 -16.77
N ASP A 221 1.44 -7.00 -16.54
CA ASP A 221 2.29 -5.88 -16.15
C ASP A 221 2.87 -6.07 -14.73
N PHE A 222 2.04 -6.53 -13.80
CA PHE A 222 2.41 -6.78 -12.41
C PHE A 222 3.42 -7.92 -12.28
N SER A 223 3.20 -9.05 -12.95
CA SER A 223 4.14 -10.18 -12.98
C SER A 223 5.51 -9.74 -13.52
N ARG A 224 5.53 -9.03 -14.67
CA ARG A 224 6.77 -8.50 -15.27
C ARG A 224 7.51 -7.54 -14.33
N THR A 225 6.76 -6.66 -13.68
CA THR A 225 7.30 -5.67 -12.74
C THR A 225 7.92 -6.35 -11.52
N LEU A 226 7.24 -7.36 -10.96
CA LEU A 226 7.76 -8.13 -9.83
C LEU A 226 9.05 -8.87 -10.17
N HIS A 227 9.11 -9.54 -11.34
CA HIS A 227 10.33 -10.17 -11.79
C HIS A 227 11.48 -9.17 -11.97
N THR A 228 11.21 -8.00 -12.55
CA THR A 228 12.21 -6.93 -12.71
C THR A 228 12.67 -6.40 -11.35
N PHE A 229 11.73 -6.16 -10.43
CA PHE A 229 12.03 -5.72 -9.06
C PHE A 229 12.94 -6.71 -8.33
N THR A 230 12.62 -8.02 -8.36
CA THR A 230 13.45 -9.04 -7.71
C THR A 230 14.84 -9.13 -8.36
N ALA A 231 14.92 -9.08 -9.70
CA ALA A 231 16.20 -9.12 -10.40
C ALA A 231 17.11 -7.90 -10.10
N ASP A 232 16.51 -6.72 -9.95
CA ASP A 232 17.26 -5.48 -9.72
C ASP A 232 17.62 -5.25 -8.24
N CYS A 233 16.84 -5.78 -7.29
CA CYS A 233 16.96 -5.44 -5.87
C CYS A 233 17.34 -6.60 -4.95
N PHE A 234 17.18 -7.85 -5.36
CA PHE A 234 17.51 -9.01 -4.53
C PHE A 234 18.90 -9.55 -4.87
N PRO A 235 19.61 -10.18 -3.91
CA PRO A 235 20.89 -10.79 -4.17
C PRO A 235 20.74 -12.00 -5.08
N LEU A 236 21.81 -12.39 -5.78
CA LEU A 236 21.78 -13.57 -6.65
C LEU A 236 21.70 -14.87 -5.83
N LYS A 237 22.28 -14.86 -4.63
CA LYS A 237 22.12 -15.89 -3.60
C LYS A 237 21.62 -15.29 -2.31
N SER A 238 20.69 -15.95 -1.63
CA SER A 238 20.13 -15.42 -0.38
C SER A 238 21.17 -15.22 0.75
N THR A 239 22.36 -15.79 0.62
CA THR A 239 23.49 -15.68 1.56
C THR A 239 24.47 -14.53 1.30
N GLU A 240 24.27 -13.74 0.24
CA GLU A 240 25.22 -12.65 -0.11
C GLU A 240 25.21 -11.49 0.90
N PHE A 241 24.05 -11.16 1.46
CA PHE A 241 23.96 -10.12 2.46
C PHE A 241 24.29 -10.66 3.85
N HIS A 242 25.23 -10.01 4.52
CA HIS A 242 25.67 -10.40 5.85
C HIS A 242 24.59 -10.07 6.89
N LYS A 243 24.31 -11.02 7.79
CA LYS A 243 23.33 -10.81 8.87
C LYS A 243 23.73 -9.61 9.73
N GLY A 244 22.76 -8.72 10.01
CA GLY A 244 22.96 -7.49 10.77
C GLY A 244 23.28 -6.26 9.92
N THR A 245 23.44 -6.41 8.60
CA THR A 245 23.53 -5.27 7.67
C THR A 245 22.14 -4.73 7.33
N GLN A 246 22.06 -3.46 6.94
CA GLN A 246 20.81 -2.84 6.53
C GLN A 246 20.23 -3.52 5.28
N GLU A 247 21.09 -3.91 4.34
CA GLU A 247 20.74 -4.63 3.12
C GLU A 247 20.10 -5.99 3.42
N TYR A 248 20.65 -6.73 4.39
CA TYR A 248 20.04 -7.97 4.86
C TYR A 248 18.67 -7.72 5.50
N HIS A 249 18.54 -6.68 6.33
CA HIS A 249 17.27 -6.35 6.99
C HIS A 249 16.19 -5.92 5.98
N ASP A 250 16.55 -5.13 4.98
CA ASP A 250 15.65 -4.72 3.92
C ASP A 250 15.26 -5.90 3.01
N TYR A 251 16.21 -6.78 2.67
CA TYR A 251 15.92 -8.02 1.94
C TYR A 251 14.97 -8.94 2.72
N GLN A 252 15.25 -9.19 3.99
CA GLN A 252 14.37 -9.96 4.88
C GLN A 252 12.99 -9.32 5.00
N GLY A 253 12.93 -8.00 5.15
CA GLY A 253 11.69 -7.23 5.21
C GLY A 253 10.87 -7.37 3.94
N ALA A 254 11.50 -7.25 2.77
CA ALA A 254 10.86 -7.42 1.48
C ALA A 254 10.30 -8.84 1.29
N ILE A 255 11.09 -9.88 1.58
CA ILE A 255 10.63 -11.28 1.53
C ILE A 255 9.40 -11.47 2.42
N ARG A 256 9.46 -11.04 3.68
CA ARG A 256 8.32 -11.19 4.60
C ARG A 256 7.06 -10.45 4.16
N LYS A 257 7.20 -9.28 3.52
CA LYS A 257 6.05 -8.56 2.95
C LYS A 257 5.47 -9.28 1.74
N ILE A 258 6.29 -9.91 0.89
CA ILE A 258 5.82 -10.75 -0.21
C ILE A 258 5.06 -11.97 0.34
N LEU A 259 5.59 -12.65 1.37
CA LEU A 259 4.93 -13.78 2.02
C LEU A 259 3.59 -13.38 2.64
N SER A 260 3.55 -12.27 3.39
CA SER A 260 2.33 -11.72 3.96
C SER A 260 1.31 -11.37 2.86
N ALA A 261 1.77 -10.75 1.78
CA ALA A 261 0.91 -10.41 0.64
C ALA A 261 0.34 -11.65 -0.06
N LEU A 262 1.12 -12.72 -0.24
CA LEU A 262 0.62 -13.99 -0.77
C LEU A 262 -0.54 -14.51 0.09
N GLU A 263 -0.34 -14.55 1.41
CA GLU A 263 -1.34 -15.08 2.34
C GLU A 263 -2.61 -14.23 2.40
N LEU A 264 -2.48 -12.91 2.35
CA LEU A 264 -3.60 -11.97 2.40
C LEU A 264 -4.37 -11.92 1.09
N SER A 265 -3.68 -11.83 -0.05
CA SER A 265 -4.29 -11.69 -1.38
C SER A 265 -4.72 -13.01 -2.01
N SER A 266 -4.05 -14.12 -1.67
CA SER A 266 -4.17 -15.38 -2.43
C SER A 266 -3.86 -15.22 -3.93
N SER A 267 -2.94 -14.31 -4.26
CA SER A 267 -2.46 -14.09 -5.63
C SER A 267 -1.63 -15.26 -6.14
N PHE A 268 -1.98 -15.73 -7.34
CA PHE A 268 -1.23 -16.77 -8.02
C PHE A 268 0.11 -16.25 -8.54
N ILE A 269 0.18 -14.97 -8.95
CA ILE A 269 1.41 -14.33 -9.43
C ILE A 269 2.49 -14.30 -8.34
N LEU A 270 2.11 -13.98 -7.10
CA LEU A 270 3.04 -14.01 -5.97
C LEU A 270 3.52 -15.44 -5.66
N PHE A 271 2.63 -16.43 -5.81
CA PHE A 271 3.00 -17.83 -5.68
C PHE A 271 4.06 -18.21 -6.73
N GLU A 272 3.84 -17.89 -8.00
CA GLU A 272 4.81 -18.16 -9.08
C GLU A 272 6.17 -17.50 -8.81
N LEU A 273 6.18 -16.25 -8.36
CA LEU A 273 7.40 -15.53 -8.00
C LEU A 273 8.19 -16.23 -6.89
N LEU A 274 7.49 -16.67 -5.82
CA LEU A 274 8.11 -17.37 -4.69
C LEU A 274 8.65 -18.74 -5.07
N ILE A 275 7.94 -19.49 -5.92
CA ILE A 275 8.43 -20.75 -6.48
C ILE A 275 9.71 -20.51 -7.28
N TRP A 276 9.71 -19.48 -8.13
CA TRP A 276 10.89 -19.13 -8.93
C TRP A 276 12.10 -18.82 -8.03
N MET A 277 11.93 -17.96 -7.02
CA MET A 277 13.01 -17.61 -6.08
C MET A 277 13.56 -18.84 -5.34
N LEU A 278 12.70 -19.74 -4.86
CA LEU A 278 13.14 -20.93 -4.12
C LEU A 278 13.86 -21.95 -5.01
N CYS A 279 13.44 -22.09 -6.26
CA CYS A 279 14.00 -23.07 -7.18
C CYS A 279 15.36 -22.63 -7.77
N CYS A 280 15.63 -21.32 -7.82
CA CYS A 280 16.88 -20.78 -8.32
C CYS A 280 18.10 -21.12 -7.46
N GLU A 281 17.91 -21.51 -6.21
CA GLU A 281 19.01 -21.94 -5.33
C GLU A 281 18.70 -23.22 -4.56
N GLN A 282 19.75 -24.01 -4.31
CA GLN A 282 19.61 -25.27 -3.56
C GLN A 282 19.23 -25.03 -2.10
N ASN A 283 19.78 -24.01 -1.45
CA ASN A 283 19.52 -23.72 -0.03
C ASN A 283 19.18 -22.24 0.14
N HIS A 284 17.88 -21.92 0.29
CA HIS A 284 17.43 -20.55 0.50
C HIS A 284 17.32 -20.23 2.00
N ILE A 285 17.89 -19.11 2.46
CA ILE A 285 17.88 -18.76 3.90
C ILE A 285 16.45 -18.71 4.47
N PHE A 286 15.49 -18.24 3.67
CA PHE A 286 14.07 -18.14 4.04
C PHE A 286 13.21 -19.31 3.54
N GLU A 287 13.81 -20.44 3.18
CA GLU A 287 13.09 -21.60 2.62
C GLU A 287 11.91 -22.06 3.48
N ASP A 288 12.12 -22.23 4.78
CA ASP A 288 11.07 -22.65 5.71
C ASP A 288 9.93 -21.63 5.80
N GLU A 289 10.26 -20.32 5.82
CA GLU A 289 9.26 -19.24 5.84
C GLU A 289 8.41 -19.26 4.55
N ILE A 290 9.06 -19.42 3.39
CA ILE A 290 8.43 -19.50 2.07
C ILE A 290 7.50 -20.72 1.98
N LEU A 291 8.00 -21.92 2.31
CA LEU A 291 7.21 -23.15 2.25
C LEU A 291 6.03 -23.13 3.23
N SER A 292 6.22 -22.55 4.41
CA SER A 292 5.17 -22.36 5.42
C SER A 292 4.06 -21.42 4.91
N SER A 293 4.44 -20.33 4.26
CA SER A 293 3.51 -19.37 3.66
C SER A 293 2.74 -19.97 2.48
N ILE A 294 3.42 -20.68 1.59
CA ILE A 294 2.81 -21.40 0.46
C ILE A 294 1.79 -22.42 0.95
N ASN A 295 2.09 -23.16 2.02
CA ASN A 295 1.13 -24.08 2.61
C ASN A 295 -0.14 -23.35 3.10
N ARG A 296 0.01 -22.24 3.85
CA ARG A 296 -1.12 -21.42 4.28
C ARG A 296 -1.95 -20.91 3.09
N PHE A 297 -1.30 -20.49 2.02
CA PHE A 297 -1.94 -20.09 0.77
C PHE A 297 -2.80 -21.22 0.15
N ILE A 298 -2.26 -22.42 0.00
CA ILE A 298 -3.00 -23.57 -0.60
C ILE A 298 -4.21 -23.96 0.24
N ILE A 299 -4.04 -23.96 1.57
CA ILE A 299 -5.14 -24.24 2.50
C ILE A 299 -6.23 -23.17 2.36
N LYS A 300 -5.83 -21.89 2.29
CA LYS A 300 -6.76 -20.75 2.16
C LYS A 300 -7.52 -20.75 0.84
N LEU A 301 -6.90 -21.17 -0.27
CA LEU A 301 -7.58 -21.23 -1.57
C LEU A 301 -8.91 -22.00 -1.48
N ASN A 302 -8.95 -23.09 -0.71
CA ASN A 302 -10.12 -23.90 -0.36
C ASN A 302 -11.11 -24.19 -1.51
N ASP A 303 -10.67 -24.08 -2.75
CA ASP A 303 -11.45 -24.27 -3.96
C ASP A 303 -10.78 -25.34 -4.83
N HIS A 304 -11.59 -26.25 -5.35
CA HIS A 304 -11.10 -27.41 -6.08
C HIS A 304 -10.41 -26.99 -7.39
N ASN A 305 -11.00 -26.08 -8.16
CA ASN A 305 -10.48 -25.64 -9.45
C ASN A 305 -9.18 -24.85 -9.27
N LYS A 306 -9.14 -23.93 -8.30
CA LYS A 306 -7.93 -23.16 -7.98
C LYS A 306 -6.78 -24.07 -7.52
N GLN A 307 -7.06 -25.07 -6.68
CA GLN A 307 -6.05 -26.05 -6.27
C GLN A 307 -5.59 -26.94 -7.43
N MET A 308 -6.49 -27.34 -8.34
CA MET A 308 -6.12 -28.11 -9.53
C MET A 308 -5.21 -27.29 -10.47
N ASN A 309 -5.56 -26.03 -10.74
CA ASN A 309 -4.72 -25.14 -11.57
C ASN A 309 -3.31 -24.98 -10.99
N LEU A 310 -3.20 -24.90 -9.66
CA LEU A 310 -1.92 -24.85 -8.97
C LEU A 310 -1.12 -26.15 -9.15
N LEU A 311 -1.76 -27.32 -9.05
CA LEU A 311 -1.10 -28.61 -9.27
C LEU A 311 -0.66 -28.77 -10.74
N ASP A 312 -1.49 -28.32 -11.69
CA ASP A 312 -1.19 -28.29 -13.11
C ASP A 312 0.05 -27.42 -13.40
N TYR A 313 0.13 -26.24 -12.78
CA TYR A 313 1.29 -25.36 -12.91
C TYR A 313 2.57 -26.01 -12.37
N ILE A 314 2.51 -26.61 -11.18
CA ILE A 314 3.66 -27.33 -10.61
C ILE A 314 4.08 -28.50 -11.49
N TYR A 315 3.12 -29.27 -12.01
CA TYR A 315 3.40 -30.33 -12.98
C TYR A 315 4.11 -29.79 -14.22
N SER A 316 3.68 -28.62 -14.72
CA SER A 316 4.31 -27.96 -15.87
C SER A 316 5.75 -27.50 -15.61
N ILE A 317 6.08 -27.13 -14.37
CA ILE A 317 7.45 -26.81 -13.97
C ILE A 317 8.31 -28.07 -13.99
N LEU A 318 7.82 -29.14 -13.35
CA LEU A 318 8.58 -30.38 -13.14
C LEU A 318 8.79 -31.15 -14.45
N PHE A 319 7.72 -31.37 -15.19
CA PHE A 319 7.69 -32.27 -16.35
C PHE A 319 7.45 -31.53 -17.67
N GLY A 320 6.99 -30.28 -17.63
CA GLY A 320 6.72 -29.50 -18.83
C GLY A 320 7.99 -28.96 -19.52
N LYS A 321 7.79 -28.30 -20.66
CA LYS A 321 8.86 -27.59 -21.40
C LYS A 321 8.95 -26.12 -20.98
N ASN A 322 8.79 -25.82 -19.69
CA ASN A 322 8.95 -24.45 -19.21
C ASN A 322 10.43 -24.04 -19.34
N ILE A 323 10.70 -23.04 -20.19
CA ILE A 323 12.05 -22.57 -20.54
C ILE A 323 12.70 -21.84 -19.35
N LEU A 324 11.88 -21.31 -18.43
CA LEU A 324 12.36 -20.57 -17.25
C LEU A 324 13.04 -21.48 -16.21
N PHE A 325 12.68 -22.77 -16.17
CA PHE A 325 13.20 -23.73 -15.21
C PHE A 325 14.18 -24.70 -15.87
N ARG A 326 15.48 -24.49 -15.61
CA ARG A 326 16.55 -25.42 -15.96
C ARG A 326 16.42 -26.72 -15.16
N ILE A 327 17.10 -27.77 -15.59
CA ILE A 327 17.00 -29.10 -14.94
C ILE A 327 17.30 -29.05 -13.44
N GLU A 328 18.28 -28.25 -13.02
CA GLU A 328 18.64 -28.02 -11.62
C GLU A 328 17.49 -27.38 -10.84
N HIS A 329 16.83 -26.35 -11.41
CA HIS A 329 15.69 -25.70 -10.78
C HIS A 329 14.51 -26.67 -10.62
N ARG A 330 14.32 -27.58 -11.59
CA ARG A 330 13.26 -28.61 -11.54
C ARG A 330 13.53 -29.66 -10.48
N LEU A 331 14.80 -30.05 -10.27
CA LEU A 331 15.19 -30.96 -9.20
C LEU A 331 14.96 -30.31 -7.83
N ASN A 332 15.34 -29.05 -7.66
CA ASN A 332 15.04 -28.28 -6.45
C ASN A 332 13.52 -28.20 -6.23
N ALA A 333 12.75 -27.97 -7.30
CA ALA A 333 11.30 -27.92 -7.22
C ALA A 333 10.72 -29.27 -6.74
N LEU A 334 11.23 -30.38 -7.28
CA LEU A 334 10.81 -31.73 -6.95
C LEU A 334 11.09 -32.06 -5.48
N GLU A 335 12.29 -31.76 -5.01
CA GLU A 335 12.75 -32.04 -3.65
C GLU A 335 11.97 -31.23 -2.60
N LYS A 336 11.75 -29.94 -2.86
CA LYS A 336 11.20 -28.99 -1.88
C LYS A 336 9.67 -28.94 -1.86
N PHE A 337 9.03 -29.01 -3.03
CA PHE A 337 7.59 -28.70 -3.13
C PHE A 337 6.70 -29.92 -3.18
N ILE A 338 7.02 -30.96 -3.95
CA ILE A 338 6.04 -32.00 -4.32
C ILE A 338 5.34 -32.60 -3.10
N LEU A 339 6.11 -33.08 -2.12
CA LEU A 339 5.54 -33.70 -0.93
C LEU A 339 4.71 -32.71 -0.12
N LYS A 340 5.17 -31.46 0.00
CA LYS A 340 4.46 -30.43 0.76
C LYS A 340 3.16 -30.01 0.09
N MET A 341 3.15 -29.88 -1.24
CA MET A 341 1.97 -29.49 -2.00
C MET A 341 0.92 -30.60 -2.00
N LEU A 342 1.31 -31.84 -2.30
CA LEU A 342 0.39 -32.98 -2.36
C LEU A 342 -0.27 -33.27 -1.01
N THR A 343 0.40 -32.96 0.10
CA THR A 343 -0.16 -33.11 1.46
C THR A 343 -1.06 -31.93 1.90
N SER A 344 -1.00 -30.80 1.20
CA SER A 344 -1.73 -29.57 1.58
C SER A 344 -3.03 -29.37 0.79
N VAL A 345 -3.19 -30.02 -0.36
CA VAL A 345 -4.41 -29.96 -1.18
C VAL A 345 -5.52 -30.87 -0.67
N LYS A 346 -6.77 -30.59 -1.07
CA LYS A 346 -7.90 -31.47 -0.75
C LYS A 346 -7.72 -32.85 -1.36
N LYS A 347 -8.16 -33.88 -0.63
CA LYS A 347 -8.12 -35.28 -1.09
C LYS A 347 -8.83 -35.50 -2.43
N THR A 348 -9.95 -34.82 -2.67
CA THR A 348 -10.69 -34.90 -3.93
C THR A 348 -9.87 -34.37 -5.10
N THR A 349 -9.27 -33.18 -4.95
CA THR A 349 -8.36 -32.59 -5.94
C THR A 349 -7.15 -33.48 -6.20
N LEU A 350 -6.58 -34.06 -5.15
CA LEU A 350 -5.45 -34.98 -5.26
C LEU A 350 -5.80 -36.21 -6.11
N ILE A 351 -6.93 -36.87 -5.84
CA ILE A 351 -7.38 -38.05 -6.61
C ILE A 351 -7.53 -37.72 -8.09
N GLU A 352 -8.11 -36.57 -8.42
CA GLU A 352 -8.27 -36.16 -9.82
C GLU A 352 -6.94 -35.81 -10.48
N PHE A 353 -6.03 -35.16 -9.76
CA PHE A 353 -4.68 -34.91 -10.27
C PHE A 353 -3.95 -36.21 -10.61
N TYR A 354 -4.04 -37.22 -9.74
CA TYR A 354 -3.50 -38.56 -10.01
C TYR A 354 -4.15 -39.20 -11.25
N LYS A 355 -5.47 -39.09 -11.40
CA LYS A 355 -6.18 -39.61 -12.59
C LYS A 355 -5.76 -38.91 -13.89
N LYS A 356 -5.39 -37.63 -13.82
CA LYS A 356 -5.04 -36.83 -15.00
C LYS A 356 -3.64 -37.12 -15.54
N TYR A 357 -2.66 -37.37 -14.65
CA TYR A 357 -1.24 -37.44 -15.05
C TYR A 357 -0.53 -38.76 -14.76
N ILE A 358 -1.11 -39.63 -13.91
CA ILE A 358 -0.44 -40.85 -13.43
C ILE A 358 -1.22 -42.11 -13.84
N SER A 359 -2.54 -42.03 -13.95
CA SER A 359 -3.37 -43.05 -14.62
C SER A 359 -3.36 -42.84 -16.13
#